data_AF-A0A968HJ29-F1
#
_entry.id   AF-A0A968HJ29-F1
#
_cell.length_a   1.000
_cell.length_b   1.000
_cell.length_c   1.000
_cell.angle_alpha   90.00
_cell.angle_beta   90.00
_cell.angle_gamma   90.00
#
_symmetry.space_group_name_H-M   'P 1'
#
loop_
_entity.id
_entity.type
_entity.pdbx_description
1 polymer ?
#
loop_
_entity_poly.entity_id
_entity_poly.type
_entity_poly.pdbx_seq_one_letter_code
_entity_poly.pdbx_strand_id
1 'polypeptide(L)'
;MLQYASSPYQLSALRQQAENDPCDRTRESILRELIHVAKDDPALLPWLKERARKDSSSGVVRVAVEAIARYWKEDPGTLNWLKIYAQASQRAIVRRVAMRELARGWKNEFNVFEILCKCITSDPFVRRNELETNPRQTALEIVGGTLPRRTGKNPPAPASVHDGRPRQTSAQFRPTNTLRIAALNRF
;
A
#
# COMPACT_ATOMS: atom_id res chain seq x y z
N MET A 1 -0.38 34.09 18.81
CA MET A 1 -1.51 33.53 18.03
C MET A 1 -1.80 32.14 18.57
N LEU A 2 -2.56 32.07 19.66
CA LEU A 2 -2.87 30.81 20.34
C LEU A 2 -3.98 30.05 19.61
N GLN A 3 -3.77 28.74 19.57
CA GLN A 3 -4.61 27.71 18.97
C GLN A 3 -6.05 27.78 19.48
N TYR A 4 -7.01 28.05 18.60
CA TYR A 4 -8.37 27.55 18.78
C TYR A 4 -8.35 26.06 18.41
N ALA A 5 -7.83 25.22 19.30
CA ALA A 5 -8.11 23.79 19.23
C ALA A 5 -9.63 23.64 19.25
N SER A 6 -10.20 23.08 18.18
CA SER A 6 -11.64 22.89 18.06
C SER A 6 -12.17 22.24 19.34
N SER A 7 -13.22 22.83 19.93
CA SER A 7 -13.84 22.30 21.15
C SER A 7 -14.20 20.82 20.97
N PRO A 8 -14.16 19.97 22.01
CA PRO A 8 -14.60 18.58 21.91
C PRO A 8 -15.98 18.41 21.26
N TYR A 9 -16.88 19.38 21.45
CA TYR A 9 -18.18 19.43 20.79
C TYR A 9 -18.10 19.68 19.27
N GLN A 10 -17.18 20.54 18.83
CA GLN A 10 -16.95 20.78 17.42
C GLN A 10 -16.33 19.54 16.74
N LEU A 11 -15.39 18.87 17.41
CA LEU A 11 -14.79 17.63 16.92
C LEU A 11 -15.82 16.50 16.82
N SER A 12 -16.74 16.38 17.78
CA SER A 12 -17.80 15.36 17.72
C SER A 12 -18.79 15.63 16.58
N ALA A 13 -19.19 16.88 16.37
CA ALA A 13 -20.05 17.27 15.25
C ALA A 13 -19.38 17.00 13.89
N LEU A 14 -18.10 17.37 13.74
CA LEU A 14 -17.32 17.08 12.52
C LEU A 14 -17.18 15.58 12.29
N ARG A 15 -16.93 14.79 13.35
CA ARG A 15 -16.92 13.32 13.23
C ARG A 15 -18.25 12.83 12.71
N GLN A 16 -19.36 13.19 13.35
CA GLN A 16 -20.71 12.77 12.95
C GLN A 16 -21.02 13.12 11.49
N GLN A 17 -20.62 14.31 11.03
CA GLN A 17 -20.77 14.72 9.64
C GLN A 17 -19.87 13.90 8.72
N ALA A 18 -18.60 13.69 9.07
CA ALA A 18 -17.70 12.80 8.32
C ALA A 18 -18.16 11.34 8.29
N GLU A 19 -19.11 10.93 9.13
CA GLU A 19 -19.72 9.60 9.09
C GLU A 19 -20.93 9.51 8.18
N ASN A 20 -21.80 10.52 8.24
CA ASN A 20 -23.17 10.42 7.73
C ASN A 20 -23.45 11.31 6.52
N ASP A 21 -22.54 12.24 6.19
CA ASP A 21 -22.75 13.13 5.05
C ASP A 21 -22.86 12.32 3.74
N PRO A 22 -23.93 12.50 2.96
CA PRO A 22 -24.14 11.72 1.73
C PRO A 22 -23.06 11.98 0.67
N CYS A 23 -22.37 13.12 0.73
CA CYS A 23 -21.31 13.47 -0.20
C CYS A 23 -19.97 12.89 0.25
N ASP A 24 -19.47 11.92 -0.50
CA ASP A 24 -18.14 11.32 -0.35
C ASP A 24 -17.01 12.35 -0.25
N ARG A 25 -17.08 13.41 -1.07
CA ARG A 25 -16.06 14.47 -1.07
C ARG A 25 -16.10 15.30 0.21
N THR A 26 -17.29 15.55 0.75
CA THR A 26 -17.46 16.25 2.03
C THR A 26 -16.91 15.40 3.16
N ARG A 27 -17.27 14.11 3.24
CA ARG A 27 -16.70 13.18 4.24
C ARG A 27 -15.18 13.12 4.16
N GLU A 28 -14.63 13.01 2.95
CA GLU A 28 -13.18 12.99 2.73
C GLU A 28 -12.49 14.30 3.18
N SER A 29 -13.11 15.45 2.90
CA SER A 29 -12.59 16.77 3.30
C SER A 29 -12.57 16.90 4.83
N ILE A 30 -13.67 16.58 5.49
CA ILE A 30 -13.77 16.67 6.95
C ILE A 30 -12.82 15.68 7.62
N LEU A 31 -12.68 14.46 7.07
CA LEU A 31 -11.70 13.49 7.55
C LEU A 31 -10.28 14.07 7.53
N ARG A 32 -9.87 14.75 6.45
CA ARG A 32 -8.55 15.41 6.36
C ARG A 32 -8.38 16.53 7.37
N GLU A 33 -9.43 17.34 7.56
CA GLU A 33 -9.42 18.41 8.55
C GLU A 33 -9.24 17.84 9.95
N LEU A 34 -10.02 16.82 10.33
CA LEU A 34 -9.89 16.11 11.61
C LEU A 34 -8.48 15.55 11.83
N ILE A 35 -7.86 14.97 10.79
CA ILE A 35 -6.46 14.51 10.85
C ILE A 35 -5.50 15.68 11.12
N HIS A 36 -5.75 16.85 10.54
CA HIS A 36 -4.90 18.01 10.74
C HIS A 36 -5.03 18.61 12.15
N VAL A 37 -6.26 18.78 12.63
CA VAL A 37 -6.55 19.52 13.88
C VAL A 37 -6.58 18.66 15.14
N ALA A 38 -6.76 17.34 15.01
CA ALA A 38 -6.97 16.42 16.14
C ALA A 38 -6.10 15.15 16.09
N LYS A 39 -4.94 15.16 15.41
CA LYS A 39 -4.02 14.01 15.39
C LYS A 39 -3.54 13.56 16.78
N ASP A 40 -3.48 14.48 17.74
CA ASP A 40 -3.05 14.23 19.11
C ASP A 40 -4.20 13.74 20.01
N ASP A 41 -5.44 13.71 19.50
CA ASP A 41 -6.58 13.10 20.18
C ASP A 41 -6.48 11.56 20.08
N PRO A 42 -6.35 10.84 21.21
CA PRO A 42 -6.25 9.37 21.22
C PRO A 42 -7.49 8.68 20.62
N ALA A 43 -8.65 9.33 20.60
CA ALA A 43 -9.87 8.79 20.01
C ALA A 43 -9.84 8.80 18.46
N LEU A 44 -8.94 9.56 17.83
CA LEU A 44 -8.92 9.69 16.38
C LEU A 44 -8.40 8.43 15.68
N LEU A 45 -7.38 7.76 16.21
CA LEU A 45 -6.84 6.54 15.59
C LEU A 45 -7.87 5.40 15.52
N PRO A 46 -8.58 5.02 16.61
CA PRO A 46 -9.66 4.04 16.54
C PRO A 46 -10.76 4.43 15.55
N TRP A 47 -11.12 5.71 15.51
CA TRP A 47 -12.14 6.24 14.60
C TRP A 47 -11.72 6.13 13.13
N LEU A 48 -10.47 6.46 12.79
CA LEU A 48 -9.92 6.28 11.44
C LEU A 48 -9.88 4.80 11.03
N LYS A 49 -9.52 3.89 11.94
CA LYS A 49 -9.55 2.44 11.67
C LYS A 49 -10.97 1.98 11.33
N GLU A 50 -11.98 2.55 11.97
CA GLU A 50 -13.37 2.30 11.62
C GLU A 50 -13.74 2.84 10.24
N ARG A 51 -13.35 4.09 9.92
CA ARG A 51 -13.60 4.67 8.58
C ARG A 51 -12.96 3.84 7.47
N ALA A 52 -11.71 3.41 7.65
CA ALA A 52 -11.01 2.53 6.71
C ALA A 52 -11.72 1.18 6.49
N ARG A 53 -12.45 0.68 7.50
CA ARG A 53 -13.19 -0.57 7.44
C ARG A 53 -14.57 -0.42 6.80
N LYS A 54 -15.33 0.58 7.23
CA LYS A 54 -16.78 0.68 6.97
C LYS A 54 -17.18 1.68 5.88
N ASP A 55 -16.40 2.73 5.63
CA ASP A 55 -16.85 3.80 4.74
C ASP A 55 -16.98 3.30 3.29
N SER A 56 -18.10 3.63 2.63
CA SER A 56 -18.38 3.20 1.25
C SER A 56 -17.44 3.86 0.23
N SER A 57 -16.94 5.06 0.53
CA SER A 57 -16.10 5.83 -0.37
C SER A 57 -14.68 5.29 -0.43
N SER A 58 -14.20 5.02 -1.63
CA SER A 58 -12.78 4.70 -1.85
C SER A 58 -11.86 5.87 -1.49
N GLY A 59 -12.36 7.11 -1.58
CA GLY A 59 -11.63 8.33 -1.23
C GLY A 59 -11.37 8.41 0.28
N VAL A 60 -12.43 8.35 1.08
CA VAL A 60 -12.37 8.35 2.55
C VAL A 60 -11.49 7.22 3.07
N VAL A 61 -11.71 6.00 2.57
CA VAL A 61 -10.95 4.81 2.99
C VAL A 61 -9.47 4.95 2.70
N ARG A 62 -9.13 5.45 1.50
CA ARG A 62 -7.74 5.72 1.14
C ARG A 62 -7.13 6.72 2.11
N VAL A 63 -7.78 7.86 2.35
CA VAL A 63 -7.24 8.88 3.27
C VAL A 63 -7.08 8.34 4.68
N ALA A 64 -8.04 7.56 5.18
CA ALA A 64 -7.95 6.97 6.51
C ALA A 64 -6.75 6.02 6.64
N VAL A 65 -6.55 5.09 5.69
CA VAL A 65 -5.40 4.17 5.70
C VAL A 65 -4.08 4.93 5.56
N GLU A 66 -4.00 5.89 4.65
CA GLU A 66 -2.81 6.74 4.46
C GLU A 66 -2.49 7.53 5.75
N ALA A 67 -3.50 8.09 6.41
CA ALA A 67 -3.31 8.85 7.63
C ALA A 67 -2.81 7.98 8.80
N ILE A 68 -3.44 6.82 9.01
CA ILE A 68 -2.99 5.84 10.02
C ILE A 68 -1.50 5.52 9.82
N ALA A 69 -1.09 5.21 8.59
CA ALA A 69 0.28 4.85 8.29
C ALA A 69 1.29 5.99 8.51
N ARG A 70 0.89 7.24 8.20
CA ARG A 70 1.81 8.39 8.22
C ARG A 70 1.91 9.08 9.56
N TYR A 71 0.79 9.22 10.27
CA TYR A 71 0.74 9.98 11.53
C TYR A 71 0.84 9.08 12.77
N TRP A 72 0.45 7.80 12.67
CA TRP A 72 0.58 6.83 13.76
C TRP A 72 1.62 5.77 13.44
N LYS A 73 2.71 6.16 12.77
CA LYS A 73 3.80 5.26 12.40
C LYS A 73 4.43 4.57 13.62
N GLU A 74 4.60 5.33 14.70
CA GLU A 74 5.21 4.87 15.96
C GLU A 74 4.21 4.20 16.91
N ASP A 75 2.91 4.16 16.56
CA ASP A 75 1.94 3.37 17.32
C ASP A 75 2.26 1.87 17.13
N PRO A 76 2.46 1.11 18.22
CA PRO A 76 2.85 -0.31 18.13
C PRO A 76 1.89 -1.18 17.30
N GLY A 77 0.62 -0.79 17.23
CA GLY A 77 -0.41 -1.52 16.50
C GLY A 77 -0.48 -1.21 15.00
N THR A 78 0.08 -0.09 14.53
CA THR A 78 -0.09 0.38 13.14
C THR A 78 0.54 -0.55 12.12
N LEU A 79 1.77 -1.00 12.35
CA LEU A 79 2.47 -1.89 11.43
C LEU A 79 1.71 -3.22 11.26
N ASN A 80 1.30 -3.84 12.37
CA ASN A 80 0.55 -5.09 12.32
C ASN A 80 -0.82 -4.90 11.64
N TRP A 81 -1.50 -3.79 11.93
CA TRP A 81 -2.77 -3.46 11.29
C TRP A 81 -2.62 -3.34 9.77
N LEU A 82 -1.60 -2.63 9.28
CA LEU A 82 -1.33 -2.52 7.84
C LEU A 82 -1.00 -3.88 7.22
N LYS A 83 -0.22 -4.74 7.89
CA LYS A 83 0.11 -6.10 7.41
C LYS A 83 -1.14 -6.97 7.27
N ILE A 84 -2.05 -6.94 8.23
CA ILE A 84 -3.32 -7.66 8.17
C ILE A 84 -4.16 -7.16 6.99
N TYR A 85 -4.30 -5.85 6.85
CA TYR A 85 -5.14 -5.26 5.82
C TYR A 85 -4.57 -5.39 4.41
N ALA A 86 -3.24 -5.41 4.25
CA ALA A 86 -2.59 -5.72 2.99
C ALA A 86 -2.87 -7.14 2.50
N GLN A 87 -2.97 -8.10 3.44
CA GLN A 87 -3.13 -9.52 3.10
C GLN A 87 -4.59 -9.98 3.00
N ALA A 88 -5.45 -9.51 3.91
CA ALA A 88 -6.74 -10.15 4.17
C ALA A 88 -7.95 -9.23 4.00
N SER A 89 -7.76 -7.94 3.69
CA SER A 89 -8.90 -7.06 3.46
C SER A 89 -9.70 -7.53 2.25
N GLN A 90 -11.03 -7.59 2.39
CA GLN A 90 -11.94 -7.92 1.28
C GLN A 90 -11.97 -6.83 0.20
N ARG A 91 -11.51 -5.63 0.53
CA ARG A 91 -11.53 -4.46 -0.35
C ARG A 91 -10.17 -4.30 -1.02
N ALA A 92 -10.14 -4.44 -2.34
CA ALA A 92 -8.93 -4.30 -3.15
C ALA A 92 -8.23 -2.95 -2.92
N ILE A 93 -9.02 -1.87 -2.81
CA ILE A 93 -8.51 -0.52 -2.48
C ILE A 93 -7.72 -0.51 -1.16
N VAL A 94 -8.20 -1.19 -0.14
CA VAL A 94 -7.52 -1.20 1.17
C VAL A 94 -6.24 -2.02 1.10
N ARG A 95 -6.27 -3.20 0.49
CA ARG A 95 -5.05 -4.01 0.26
C ARG A 95 -3.98 -3.18 -0.47
N ARG A 96 -4.40 -2.51 -1.55
CA ARG A 96 -3.55 -1.64 -2.37
C ARG A 96 -2.89 -0.53 -1.57
N VAL A 97 -3.68 0.24 -0.82
CA VAL A 97 -3.16 1.39 -0.06
C VAL A 97 -2.27 0.91 1.08
N ALA A 98 -2.65 -0.14 1.80
CA ALA A 98 -1.83 -0.73 2.85
C ALA A 98 -0.47 -1.21 2.32
N MET A 99 -0.42 -1.90 1.18
CA MET A 99 0.85 -2.30 0.55
C MET A 99 1.73 -1.11 0.16
N ARG A 100 1.15 -0.04 -0.40
CA ARG A 100 1.90 1.17 -0.74
C ARG A 100 2.48 1.85 0.49
N GLU A 101 1.72 1.96 1.56
CA GLU A 101 2.20 2.58 2.79
C GLU A 101 3.22 1.69 3.53
N LEU A 102 3.05 0.35 3.51
CA LEU A 102 4.09 -0.59 3.97
C LEU A 102 5.41 -0.39 3.21
N ALA A 103 5.35 -0.30 1.89
CA ALA A 103 6.54 -0.08 1.05
C ALA A 103 7.19 1.30 1.28
N ARG A 104 6.41 2.32 1.66
CA ARG A 104 6.92 3.65 1.97
C ARG A 104 7.57 3.71 3.35
N GLY A 105 6.88 3.21 4.37
CA GLY A 105 7.26 3.37 5.77
C GLY A 105 8.13 2.26 6.35
N TRP A 106 8.05 1.05 5.77
CA TRP A 106 8.53 -0.20 6.39
C TRP A 106 9.19 -1.16 5.39
N LYS A 107 9.79 -0.63 4.31
CA LYS A 107 10.41 -1.47 3.26
C LYS A 107 11.47 -2.47 3.75
N ASN A 108 12.11 -2.20 4.89
CA ASN A 108 13.16 -3.05 5.46
C ASN A 108 12.59 -4.07 6.47
N GLU A 109 11.29 -4.06 6.75
CA GLU A 109 10.65 -5.08 7.56
C GLU A 109 10.60 -6.40 6.80
N PHE A 110 11.13 -7.46 7.40
CA PHE A 110 11.38 -8.75 6.74
C PHE A 110 10.17 -9.32 5.99
N ASN A 111 8.96 -9.10 6.50
CA ASN A 111 7.74 -9.66 5.93
C ASN A 111 7.03 -8.75 4.92
N VAL A 112 7.47 -7.51 4.69
CA VAL A 112 6.83 -6.64 3.69
C VAL A 112 7.03 -7.19 2.28
N PHE A 113 8.24 -7.67 1.97
CA PHE A 113 8.51 -8.30 0.67
C PHE A 113 7.65 -9.55 0.46
N GLU A 114 7.53 -10.40 1.48
CA GLU A 114 6.71 -11.62 1.45
C GLU A 114 5.23 -11.32 1.19
N ILE A 115 4.67 -10.32 1.88
CA ILE A 115 3.28 -9.86 1.66
C ILE A 115 3.06 -9.46 0.20
N LEU A 116 4.00 -8.71 -0.39
CA LEU A 116 3.91 -8.27 -1.78
C LEU A 116 4.01 -9.46 -2.75
N CYS A 117 4.95 -10.39 -2.53
CA CYS A 117 5.07 -11.60 -3.35
C CYS A 117 3.81 -12.46 -3.31
N LYS A 118 3.23 -12.67 -2.11
CA LYS A 118 1.98 -13.41 -1.94
C LYS A 118 0.81 -12.72 -2.64
N CYS A 119 0.75 -11.39 -2.60
CA CYS A 119 -0.24 -10.64 -3.36
C CYS A 119 -0.08 -10.89 -4.87
N ILE A 120 1.13 -10.74 -5.42
CA ILE A 120 1.40 -10.96 -6.86
C ILE A 120 0.91 -12.34 -7.32
N THR A 121 1.17 -13.39 -6.54
CA THR A 121 0.87 -14.77 -6.96
C THR A 121 -0.58 -15.17 -6.72
N SER A 122 -1.20 -14.70 -5.63
CA SER A 122 -2.37 -15.36 -5.05
C SER A 122 -3.47 -14.41 -4.59
N ASP A 123 -3.38 -13.11 -4.84
CA ASP A 123 -4.43 -12.17 -4.46
C ASP A 123 -5.76 -12.50 -5.18
N PRO A 124 -6.89 -12.59 -4.45
CA PRO A 124 -8.18 -13.04 -5.00
C PRO A 124 -8.91 -11.95 -5.79
N PHE A 125 -8.22 -10.88 -6.22
CA PHE A 125 -8.84 -9.76 -6.93
C PHE A 125 -9.59 -10.22 -8.19
N VAL A 126 -10.88 -9.94 -8.16
CA VAL A 126 -11.79 -9.95 -9.31
C VAL A 126 -12.24 -8.50 -9.51
N ARG A 127 -12.02 -7.98 -10.71
CA ARG A 127 -12.39 -6.61 -11.08
C ARG A 127 -13.91 -6.47 -11.05
N ARG A 128 -14.43 -5.49 -10.30
CA ARG A 128 -15.87 -5.16 -10.28
C ARG A 128 -16.24 -3.97 -11.15
N ASN A 129 -15.30 -3.05 -11.36
CA ASN A 129 -15.46 -1.91 -12.25
C ASN A 129 -14.11 -1.49 -12.84
N GLU A 130 -14.14 -0.62 -13.85
CA GLU A 130 -12.96 -0.18 -14.58
C GLU A 130 -11.99 0.65 -13.74
N LEU A 131 -12.50 1.35 -12.72
CA LEU A 131 -11.71 2.22 -11.85
C LEU A 131 -10.94 1.44 -10.77
N GLU A 132 -11.28 0.18 -10.53
CA GLU A 132 -10.55 -0.67 -9.57
C GLU A 132 -9.15 -0.99 -10.10
N THR A 133 -8.13 -0.66 -9.31
CA THR A 133 -6.76 -1.08 -9.60
C THR A 133 -6.51 -2.45 -9.03
N ASN A 134 -5.92 -3.33 -9.84
CA ASN A 134 -5.54 -4.67 -9.43
C ASN A 134 -4.43 -4.64 -8.36
N PRO A 135 -4.66 -5.17 -7.15
CA PRO A 135 -3.65 -5.26 -6.10
C PRO A 135 -2.39 -6.03 -6.54
N ARG A 136 -2.52 -7.06 -7.39
CA ARG A 136 -1.38 -7.82 -7.95
C ARG A 136 -0.46 -6.92 -8.76
N GLN A 137 -1.04 -6.04 -9.57
CA GLN A 137 -0.29 -5.06 -10.34
C GLN A 137 0.41 -4.06 -9.42
N THR A 138 -0.28 -3.56 -8.39
CA THR A 138 0.33 -2.64 -7.43
C THR A 138 1.50 -3.28 -6.70
N ALA A 139 1.37 -4.54 -6.26
CA ALA A 139 2.45 -5.25 -5.60
C ALA A 139 3.65 -5.46 -6.56
N LEU A 140 3.39 -5.79 -7.82
CA LEU A 140 4.42 -5.90 -8.85
C LEU A 140 5.14 -4.57 -9.10
N GLU A 141 4.41 -3.45 -9.17
CA GLU A 141 4.98 -2.10 -9.33
C GLU A 141 5.85 -1.73 -8.14
N ILE A 142 5.41 -2.04 -6.92
CA ILE A 142 6.19 -1.79 -5.70
C ILE A 142 7.51 -2.58 -5.75
N VAL A 143 7.45 -3.88 -6.02
CA VAL A 143 8.65 -4.75 -6.10
C VAL A 143 9.55 -4.34 -7.26
N GLY A 144 8.99 -3.98 -8.41
CA GLY A 144 9.74 -3.53 -9.58
C GLY A 144 10.36 -2.14 -9.42
N GLY A 145 9.73 -1.26 -8.64
CA GLY A 145 10.21 0.09 -8.35
C GLY A 145 11.25 0.16 -7.23
N THR A 146 11.35 -0.86 -6.37
CA THR A 146 12.44 -1.00 -5.38
C THR A 146 13.69 -1.65 -5.97
N LEU A 147 13.58 -2.34 -7.11
CA LEU A 147 14.71 -2.82 -7.88
C LEU A 147 15.32 -1.67 -8.70
N PRO A 148 16.66 -1.50 -8.74
CA PRO A 148 17.27 -0.54 -9.65
C PRO A 148 16.82 -0.83 -11.07
N ARG A 149 16.28 0.19 -11.76
CA ARG A 149 15.98 0.09 -13.20
C ARG A 149 17.24 -0.44 -13.87
N ARG A 150 17.18 -1.62 -14.51
CA ARG A 150 18.22 -2.02 -15.46
C ARG A 150 18.22 -0.95 -16.54
N THR A 151 19.07 0.05 -16.40
CA THR A 151 19.47 0.88 -17.53
C THR A 151 20.06 -0.12 -18.52
N GLY A 152 19.33 -0.34 -19.60
CA GLY A 152 19.74 -1.22 -20.68
C GLY A 152 20.95 -0.62 -21.35
N LYS A 153 22.14 -0.79 -20.77
CA LYS A 153 23.30 -1.08 -21.58
C LYS A 153 23.13 -2.55 -21.93
N ASN A 154 22.74 -2.82 -23.18
CA ASN A 154 22.90 -4.16 -23.74
C ASN A 154 24.32 -4.62 -23.39
N PRO A 155 24.50 -5.83 -22.83
CA PRO A 155 25.85 -6.37 -22.76
C PRO A 155 26.42 -6.36 -24.18
N PRO A 156 27.68 -5.93 -24.40
CA PRO A 156 28.30 -6.04 -25.71
C PRO A 156 28.13 -7.47 -26.19
N ALA A 157 27.77 -7.63 -27.47
CA ALA A 157 27.58 -8.93 -28.09
C ALA A 157 28.76 -9.85 -27.70
N PRO A 158 28.52 -11.12 -27.34
CA PRO A 158 29.61 -12.00 -26.95
C PRO A 158 30.62 -12.03 -28.10
N ALA A 159 31.87 -11.65 -27.80
CA ALA A 159 32.96 -11.81 -28.74
C ALA A 159 32.99 -13.28 -29.16
N SER A 160 32.98 -13.54 -30.47
CA SER A 160 33.01 -14.88 -31.04
C SER A 160 34.19 -15.67 -30.45
N VAL A 161 33.89 -16.60 -29.55
CA VAL A 161 34.88 -17.48 -28.93
C VAL A 161 35.17 -18.63 -29.89
N HIS A 162 36.18 -18.45 -30.74
CA HIS A 162 36.99 -19.56 -31.20
C HIS A 162 38.11 -19.77 -30.17
N ASP A 163 37.81 -20.48 -29.07
CA ASP A 163 38.78 -21.45 -28.56
C ASP A 163 38.16 -22.37 -27.51
N GLY A 164 38.40 -23.68 -27.69
CA GLY A 164 37.82 -24.73 -26.89
C GLY A 164 38.57 -24.94 -25.58
N ARG A 165 38.01 -24.49 -24.45
CA ARG A 165 38.22 -25.12 -23.12
C ARG A 165 36.96 -25.02 -22.26
N PRO A 166 36.61 -26.09 -21.52
CA PRO A 166 35.46 -26.05 -20.62
C PRO A 166 35.81 -25.25 -19.36
N ARG A 167 35.08 -24.15 -19.10
CA ARG A 167 35.08 -23.51 -17.77
C ARG A 167 33.93 -24.06 -16.95
N GLN A 168 34.26 -24.74 -15.86
CA GLN A 168 33.36 -24.99 -14.76
C GLN A 168 32.88 -23.65 -14.21
N THR A 169 31.57 -23.41 -14.20
CA THR A 169 31.00 -22.24 -13.52
C THR A 169 30.02 -22.71 -12.46
N SER A 170 30.44 -22.48 -11.23
CA SER A 170 29.69 -22.53 -9.98
C SER A 170 28.33 -21.84 -10.11
N ALA A 171 27.30 -22.53 -9.61
CA ALA A 171 25.91 -22.08 -9.61
C ALA A 171 25.74 -20.87 -8.68
N GLN A 172 25.72 -19.66 -9.26
CA GLN A 172 25.17 -18.47 -8.60
C GLN A 172 23.67 -18.42 -8.85
N PHE A 173 22.92 -18.35 -7.75
CA PHE A 173 21.46 -18.26 -7.66
C PHE A 173 20.92 -17.16 -8.60
N ARG A 174 20.20 -17.57 -9.66
CA ARG A 174 19.46 -16.67 -10.55
C ARG A 174 17.97 -16.82 -10.25
N PRO A 175 17.30 -15.86 -9.60
CA PRO A 175 15.84 -15.88 -9.58
C PRO A 175 15.34 -15.67 -11.01
N THR A 176 14.68 -16.70 -11.54
CA THR A 176 14.25 -16.82 -12.95
C THR A 176 13.04 -15.93 -13.26
N ASN A 177 12.88 -15.65 -14.56
CA ASN A 177 11.80 -14.95 -15.27
C ASN A 177 10.35 -15.36 -14.92
N THR A 178 10.16 -16.29 -13.99
CA THR A 178 8.89 -16.94 -13.66
C THR A 178 7.87 -15.98 -13.05
N LEU A 179 8.31 -15.04 -12.20
CA LEU A 179 7.42 -14.10 -11.53
C LEU A 179 6.76 -13.10 -12.50
N ARG A 180 7.46 -12.72 -13.58
CA ARG A 180 6.94 -11.77 -14.57
C ARG A 180 5.94 -12.43 -15.52
N ILE A 181 6.21 -13.68 -15.93
CA ILE A 181 5.33 -14.42 -16.84
C ILE A 181 4.05 -14.90 -16.13
N ALA A 182 4.16 -15.36 -14.88
CA ALA A 182 2.98 -15.74 -14.08
C ALA A 182 2.08 -14.54 -13.75
N ALA A 183 2.67 -13.35 -13.54
CA ALA A 183 1.91 -12.12 -13.33
C ALA A 183 1.20 -11.67 -14.63
N LEU A 184 1.88 -11.68 -15.79
CA LEU A 184 1.32 -11.24 -17.06
C LEU A 184 0.18 -12.10 -17.59
N ASN A 185 0.20 -13.42 -17.33
CA ASN A 185 -0.84 -14.34 -17.83
C ASN A 185 -2.16 -14.30 -17.05
N ARG A 186 -2.35 -13.39 -16.10
CA ARG A 186 -3.59 -13.26 -15.29
C ARG A 186 -4.05 -11.81 -15.07
N PHE A 187 -3.60 -10.86 -15.90
CA PHE A 187 -4.09 -9.47 -15.88
C PHE A 187 -5.27 -9.28 -16.83
#